data_AF-A0A2P8WD47-F1
#
_entry.id   AF-A0A2P8WD47-F1
#
_cell.length_a   1.000
_cell.length_b   1.000
_cell.length_c   1.000
_cell.angle_alpha   90.00
_cell.angle_beta   90.00
_cell.angle_gamma   90.00
#
_symmetry.space_group_name_H-M   'P 1'
#
loop_
_entity.id
_entity.type
_entity.pdbx_description
1 polymer ?
#
loop_
_entity_poly.entity_id
_entity_poly.type
_entity_poly.pdbx_seq_one_letter_code
_entity_poly.pdbx_strand_id
1 'polypeptide(L)'
;MHSPGDDTYAQLSDSISAQLSPEIQQRLKTLIYQLRGALHRHQLSPDVETEIHHLVGDLDILGNPQLLSDLIKTALAKDQLSPEIQQEISHLLHQHIASHRAEALLRQVRQTMDKQLLPGSVQGELSQLLTLLTYLDQSPELIDEFELAIAALMPTETAQPPNLRLARHLRRHIAAHLQQSPNPLWSIMSASGSSHNRLLSGLSWFLIVFTLLPSLLLSGFFVSSVTQQHREIQQLREDLDTYQQRLANASQQVGQMTERIGAANQRLGTINLDPLMSDQADVETGSLSLLAQQEAAVQQIEGTLTASEATLRSLQNQTLPQLQQTLDGARADGIENPQAFLRTVQQQVNRTQQQLNQVQEQLIIRDPVSEQLTPLLIKAQIADLRAAFAEVNTTIATAQSLLSEALLADAGDPVVVEAIVPAVDAEEVNNFGDLAIVFINGFLTNLNTLDLPLMLAVVATGALGSFVSVIVRANEFIDRKQIGQMDLFLVGFFRPIVGMAFAFFLVAILESGIFSSVLSINSVKPDKKIYLYIAIAFVAGFSERLVKDLVGQTSDMLGVRGNSEDSLR
;
A
#
# COMPACT_ATOMS: atom_id res chain seq x y z
N MET A 1 -11.14 -80.57 22.76
CA MET A 1 -10.43 -80.20 24.00
C MET A 1 -10.72 -78.73 24.23
N HIS A 2 -11.59 -78.40 25.19
CA HIS A 2 -11.75 -77.02 25.67
C HIS A 2 -10.55 -76.67 26.54
N SER A 3 -9.97 -75.49 26.32
CA SER A 3 -8.84 -74.99 27.09
C SER A 3 -9.30 -74.64 28.51
N PRO A 4 -8.67 -75.16 29.58
CA PRO A 4 -9.11 -74.93 30.97
C PRO A 4 -8.79 -73.52 31.50
N GLY A 5 -8.62 -72.52 30.62
CA GLY A 5 -8.32 -71.13 30.98
C GLY A 5 -9.55 -70.22 31.11
N ASP A 6 -10.54 -70.35 30.22
CA ASP A 6 -11.55 -69.30 30.01
C ASP A 6 -12.50 -69.07 31.19
N ASP A 7 -12.86 -70.12 31.94
CA ASP A 7 -13.79 -70.01 33.08
C ASP A 7 -13.16 -69.31 34.29
N THR A 8 -11.83 -69.34 34.41
CA THR A 8 -11.11 -68.69 35.52
C THR A 8 -11.00 -67.19 35.29
N TYR A 9 -10.89 -66.75 34.03
CA TYR A 9 -10.84 -65.33 33.66
C TYR A 9 -12.21 -64.65 33.78
N ALA A 10 -13.29 -65.32 33.37
CA ALA A 10 -14.64 -64.78 33.48
C ALA A 10 -15.05 -64.52 34.94
N GLN A 11 -14.73 -65.46 35.85
CA GLN A 11 -15.06 -65.33 37.28
C GLN A 11 -14.22 -64.25 37.99
N LEU A 12 -12.98 -64.03 37.55
CA LEU A 12 -12.11 -62.97 38.09
C LEU A 12 -12.56 -61.58 37.60
N SER A 13 -12.91 -61.46 36.31
CA SER A 13 -13.48 -60.25 35.69
C SER A 13 -14.76 -59.79 36.39
N ASP A 14 -15.68 -60.72 36.67
CA ASP A 14 -16.96 -60.40 37.31
C ASP A 14 -16.82 -60.01 38.80
N SER A 15 -15.84 -60.57 39.50
CA SER A 15 -15.59 -60.26 40.92
C SER A 15 -14.94 -58.88 41.12
N ILE A 16 -14.20 -58.38 40.12
CA ILE A 16 -13.41 -57.14 40.20
C ILE A 16 -14.13 -55.97 39.53
N SER A 17 -14.90 -56.21 38.46
CA SER A 17 -15.85 -55.21 37.94
C SER A 17 -16.90 -54.78 38.97
N ALA A 18 -17.14 -55.59 40.00
CA ALA A 18 -17.94 -55.22 41.16
C ALA A 18 -17.24 -54.23 42.13
N GLN A 19 -15.92 -54.03 42.04
CA GLN A 19 -15.11 -53.19 42.93
C GLN A 19 -14.71 -51.83 42.33
N LEU A 20 -14.79 -51.68 41.00
CA LEU A 20 -14.46 -50.44 40.30
C LEU A 20 -15.65 -49.49 40.25
N SER A 21 -15.40 -48.18 40.41
CA SER A 21 -16.46 -47.19 40.28
C SER A 21 -17.00 -47.16 38.83
N PRO A 22 -18.31 -46.96 38.61
CA PRO A 22 -18.92 -46.96 37.28
C PRO A 22 -18.29 -45.96 36.30
N GLU A 23 -17.71 -44.87 36.82
CA GLU A 23 -17.07 -43.83 36.01
C GLU A 23 -15.73 -44.31 35.42
N ILE A 24 -14.93 -45.07 36.17
CA ILE A 24 -13.66 -45.63 35.71
C ILE A 24 -13.90 -46.67 34.61
N GLN A 25 -14.92 -47.52 34.78
CA GLN A 25 -15.31 -48.50 33.77
C GLN A 25 -15.73 -47.84 32.45
N GLN A 26 -16.47 -46.73 32.53
CA GLN A 26 -16.94 -46.02 31.34
C GLN A 26 -15.79 -45.31 30.60
N ARG A 27 -14.84 -44.71 31.33
CA ARG A 27 -13.65 -44.07 30.75
C ARG A 27 -12.71 -45.10 30.11
N LEU A 28 -12.50 -46.24 30.77
CA LEU A 28 -11.67 -47.32 30.23
C LEU A 28 -12.26 -47.89 28.93
N LYS A 29 -13.58 -48.14 28.90
CA LYS A 29 -14.29 -48.52 27.66
C LYS A 29 -14.09 -47.52 26.52
N THR A 30 -14.06 -46.22 26.83
CA THR A 30 -13.85 -45.16 25.83
C THR A 30 -12.44 -45.20 25.27
N LEU A 31 -11.43 -45.39 26.12
CA LEU A 31 -10.02 -45.48 25.71
C LEU A 31 -9.77 -46.75 24.89
N ILE A 32 -10.36 -47.88 25.29
CA ILE A 32 -10.33 -49.13 24.52
C ILE A 32 -10.96 -48.93 23.14
N TYR A 33 -12.10 -48.25 23.06
CA TYR A 33 -12.77 -47.98 21.79
C TYR A 33 -11.93 -47.07 20.88
N GLN A 34 -11.28 -46.04 21.44
CA GLN A 34 -10.38 -45.16 20.69
C GLN A 34 -9.11 -45.87 20.21
N LEU A 35 -8.50 -46.69 21.08
CA LEU A 35 -7.35 -47.52 20.73
C LEU A 35 -7.72 -48.51 19.63
N ARG A 36 -8.87 -49.17 19.76
CA ARG A 36 -9.42 -50.07 18.74
C ARG A 36 -9.68 -49.35 17.43
N GLY A 37 -10.23 -48.13 17.47
CA GLY A 37 -10.45 -47.32 16.28
C GLY A 37 -9.16 -46.90 15.58
N ALA A 38 -8.12 -46.55 16.34
CA ALA A 38 -6.79 -46.26 15.79
C ALA A 38 -6.15 -47.52 15.17
N LEU A 39 -6.21 -48.66 15.88
CA LEU A 39 -5.66 -49.94 15.43
C LEU A 39 -6.39 -50.49 14.19
N HIS A 40 -7.72 -50.39 14.13
CA HIS A 40 -8.54 -50.88 13.01
C HIS A 40 -8.34 -50.06 11.73
N ARG A 41 -8.08 -48.75 11.86
CA ARG A 41 -7.72 -47.88 10.71
C ARG A 41 -6.43 -48.30 10.01
N HIS A 42 -5.59 -49.10 10.65
CA HIS A 42 -4.28 -49.52 10.13
C HIS A 42 -4.18 -51.02 9.79
N GLN A 43 -5.30 -51.75 9.71
CA GLN A 43 -5.38 -53.14 9.22
C GLN A 43 -4.39 -54.13 9.89
N LEU A 44 -4.40 -54.21 11.21
CA LEU A 44 -3.57 -55.17 11.94
C LEU A 44 -4.00 -56.63 11.70
N SER A 45 -3.04 -57.54 11.86
CA SER A 45 -3.29 -58.98 11.83
C SER A 45 -4.29 -59.41 12.94
N PRO A 46 -5.23 -60.32 12.66
CA PRO A 46 -6.23 -60.78 13.64
C PRO A 46 -5.63 -61.39 14.92
N ASP A 47 -4.41 -61.92 14.85
CA ASP A 47 -3.70 -62.43 16.04
C ASP A 47 -3.31 -61.29 17.00
N VAL A 48 -2.92 -60.13 16.46
CA VAL A 48 -2.56 -58.93 17.23
C VAL A 48 -3.81 -58.27 17.83
N GLU A 49 -4.92 -58.26 17.09
CA GLU A 49 -6.20 -57.79 17.64
C GLU A 49 -6.61 -58.65 18.86
N THR A 50 -6.37 -59.96 18.81
CA THR A 50 -6.71 -60.90 19.89
C THR A 50 -5.78 -60.73 21.11
N GLU A 51 -4.47 -60.54 20.90
CA GLU A 51 -3.50 -60.32 21.99
C GLU A 51 -3.70 -58.95 22.66
N ILE A 52 -4.05 -57.91 21.89
CA ILE A 52 -4.45 -56.60 22.42
C ILE A 52 -5.77 -56.71 23.19
N HIS A 53 -6.73 -57.54 22.74
CA HIS A 53 -8.00 -57.76 23.44
C HIS A 53 -7.80 -58.44 24.81
N HIS A 54 -6.82 -59.35 24.91
CA HIS A 54 -6.42 -59.95 26.18
C HIS A 54 -5.67 -58.96 27.08
N LEU A 55 -4.70 -58.22 26.52
CA LEU A 55 -3.97 -57.17 27.28
C LEU A 55 -4.93 -56.12 27.83
N VAL A 56 -5.86 -55.64 27.00
CA VAL A 56 -6.87 -54.67 27.40
C VAL A 56 -7.79 -55.20 28.51
N GLY A 57 -8.13 -56.48 28.47
CA GLY A 57 -8.85 -57.15 29.56
C GLY A 57 -8.04 -57.22 30.85
N ASP A 58 -6.73 -57.46 30.75
CA ASP A 58 -5.81 -57.48 31.90
C ASP A 58 -5.53 -56.05 32.45
N LEU A 59 -5.69 -55.01 31.63
CA LEU A 59 -5.42 -53.62 31.98
C LEU A 59 -6.55 -52.94 32.77
N ASP A 60 -7.77 -53.51 32.77
CA ASP A 60 -8.86 -53.11 33.67
C ASP A 60 -8.56 -53.50 35.14
N ILE A 61 -7.61 -54.42 35.36
CA ILE A 61 -7.37 -55.08 36.65
C ILE A 61 -6.43 -54.28 37.57
N LEU A 62 -5.49 -53.49 37.04
CA LEU A 62 -4.29 -53.13 37.81
C LEU A 62 -4.21 -51.70 38.36
N GLY A 63 -5.04 -50.74 37.91
CA GLY A 63 -5.02 -49.36 38.42
C GLY A 63 -3.65 -48.68 38.42
N ASN A 64 -2.67 -49.24 37.71
CA ASN A 64 -1.27 -48.86 37.74
C ASN A 64 -0.84 -48.40 36.34
N PRO A 65 -0.82 -47.07 36.10
CA PRO A 65 -0.53 -46.51 34.78
C PRO A 65 0.90 -46.82 34.29
N GLN A 66 1.86 -47.11 35.18
CA GLN A 66 3.21 -47.52 34.79
C GLN A 66 3.22 -48.94 34.19
N LEU A 67 2.45 -49.85 34.78
CA LEU A 67 2.32 -51.22 34.29
C LEU A 67 1.63 -51.25 32.91
N LEU A 68 0.65 -50.36 32.70
CA LEU A 68 0.03 -50.12 31.39
C LEU A 68 1.03 -49.60 30.35
N SER A 69 1.82 -48.58 30.70
CA SER A 69 2.89 -48.07 29.83
C SER A 69 3.89 -49.17 29.46
N ASP A 70 4.33 -49.97 30.43
CA ASP A 70 5.37 -50.98 30.23
C ASP A 70 4.85 -52.18 29.45
N LEU A 71 3.60 -52.60 29.68
CA LEU A 71 2.94 -53.63 28.89
C LEU A 71 2.70 -53.17 27.45
N ILE A 72 2.24 -51.93 27.25
CA ILE A 72 2.07 -51.36 25.91
C ILE A 72 3.42 -51.22 25.22
N LYS A 73 4.47 -50.71 25.87
CA LYS A 73 5.82 -50.65 25.31
C LYS A 73 6.35 -52.04 24.95
N THR A 74 6.10 -53.05 25.79
CA THR A 74 6.54 -54.43 25.55
C THR A 74 5.78 -55.07 24.39
N ALA A 75 4.48 -54.83 24.28
CA ALA A 75 3.67 -55.27 23.15
C ALA A 75 4.06 -54.55 21.84
N LEU A 76 4.27 -53.23 21.91
CA LEU A 76 4.70 -52.39 20.79
C LEU A 76 6.13 -52.70 20.32
N ALA A 77 7.02 -53.16 21.20
CA ALA A 77 8.39 -53.55 20.86
C ALA A 77 8.48 -54.92 20.19
N LYS A 78 7.43 -55.73 20.31
CA LYS A 78 7.38 -57.10 19.78
C LYS A 78 6.91 -57.15 18.33
N ASP A 79 6.24 -56.10 17.85
CA ASP A 79 5.72 -55.98 16.48
C ASP A 79 6.28 -54.78 15.71
N GLN A 80 6.39 -54.92 14.38
CA GLN A 80 6.86 -53.89 13.44
C GLN A 80 5.82 -52.77 13.21
N LEU A 81 5.36 -52.11 14.28
CA LEU A 81 4.52 -50.93 14.15
C LEU A 81 5.34 -49.77 13.58
N SER A 82 4.74 -49.02 12.65
CA SER A 82 5.37 -47.80 12.12
C SER A 82 5.74 -46.86 13.28
N PRO A 83 6.92 -46.20 13.24
CA PRO A 83 7.32 -45.22 14.25
C PRO A 83 6.27 -44.11 14.48
N GLU A 84 5.46 -43.80 13.46
CA GLU A 84 4.37 -42.82 13.56
C GLU A 84 3.28 -43.27 14.53
N ILE A 85 2.88 -44.54 14.48
CA ILE A 85 1.84 -45.11 15.36
C ILE A 85 2.37 -45.24 16.79
N GLN A 86 3.63 -45.61 16.95
CA GLN A 86 4.28 -45.65 18.27
C GLN A 86 4.30 -44.26 18.91
N GLN A 87 4.56 -43.21 18.11
CA GLN A 87 4.54 -41.83 18.60
C GLN A 87 3.13 -41.36 18.96
N GLU A 88 2.11 -41.67 18.15
CA GLU A 88 0.71 -41.29 18.42
C GLU A 88 0.16 -42.00 19.68
N ILE A 89 0.40 -43.30 19.82
CA ILE A 89 0.00 -44.07 21.01
C ILE A 89 0.71 -43.55 22.25
N SER A 90 2.02 -43.28 22.14
CA SER A 90 2.79 -42.69 23.23
C SER A 90 2.20 -41.33 23.65
N HIS A 91 1.89 -40.45 22.70
CA HIS A 91 1.30 -39.15 22.98
C HIS A 91 -0.04 -39.26 23.71
N LEU A 92 -0.97 -40.08 23.21
CA LEU A 92 -2.28 -40.28 23.82
C LEU A 92 -2.17 -40.86 25.25
N LEU A 93 -1.24 -41.79 25.45
CA LEU A 93 -1.01 -42.41 26.75
C LEU A 93 -0.42 -41.42 27.76
N HIS A 94 0.56 -40.60 27.35
CA HIS A 94 1.12 -39.54 28.19
C HIS A 94 0.06 -38.49 28.57
N GLN A 95 -0.79 -38.08 27.62
CA GLN A 95 -1.88 -37.14 27.88
C GLN A 95 -2.89 -37.70 28.90
N HIS A 96 -3.29 -38.97 28.75
CA HIS A 96 -4.24 -39.59 29.66
C HIS A 96 -3.68 -39.77 31.08
N ILE A 97 -2.41 -40.20 31.19
CA ILE A 97 -1.71 -40.29 32.48
C ILE A 97 -1.63 -38.91 33.14
N ALA A 98 -1.32 -37.86 32.37
CA ALA A 98 -1.23 -36.50 32.89
C ALA A 98 -2.58 -36.01 33.44
N SER A 99 -3.68 -36.21 32.71
CA SER A 99 -5.02 -35.83 33.17
C SER A 99 -5.41 -36.53 34.48
N HIS A 100 -5.17 -37.84 34.59
CA HIS A 100 -5.47 -38.59 35.81
C HIS A 100 -4.63 -38.15 37.02
N ARG A 101 -3.35 -37.86 36.80
CA ARG A 101 -2.45 -37.33 37.84
C ARG A 101 -2.90 -35.94 38.30
N ALA A 102 -3.28 -35.06 37.37
CA ALA A 102 -3.84 -33.74 37.68
C ALA A 102 -5.11 -33.83 38.54
N GLU A 103 -6.05 -34.73 38.21
CA GLU A 103 -7.24 -35.00 39.02
C GLU A 103 -6.90 -35.56 40.41
N ALA A 104 -5.90 -36.44 40.52
CA ALA A 104 -5.44 -36.98 41.79
C ALA A 104 -4.85 -35.89 42.70
N LEU A 105 -4.04 -34.98 42.14
CA LEU A 105 -3.48 -33.84 42.87
C LEU A 105 -4.56 -32.89 43.35
N LEU A 106 -5.56 -32.58 42.53
CA LEU A 106 -6.70 -31.75 42.94
C LEU A 106 -7.42 -32.36 44.14
N ARG A 107 -7.66 -33.68 44.12
CA ARG A 107 -8.28 -34.39 45.24
C ARG A 107 -7.40 -34.31 46.48
N GLN A 108 -6.09 -34.51 46.37
CA GLN A 108 -5.16 -34.40 47.50
C GLN A 108 -5.11 -32.98 48.09
N VAL A 109 -5.04 -31.97 47.23
CA VAL A 109 -5.04 -30.55 47.63
C VAL A 109 -6.32 -30.21 48.39
N ARG A 110 -7.48 -30.61 47.86
CA ARG A 110 -8.78 -30.40 48.50
C ARG A 110 -8.86 -31.09 49.86
N GLN A 111 -8.50 -32.37 49.93
CA GLN A 111 -8.51 -33.12 51.19
C GLN A 111 -7.61 -32.49 52.26
N THR A 112 -6.48 -31.90 51.86
CA THR A 112 -5.56 -31.26 52.81
C THR A 112 -6.11 -29.92 53.28
N MET A 113 -6.69 -29.13 52.37
CA MET A 113 -7.39 -27.89 52.72
C MET A 113 -8.57 -28.12 53.68
N ASP A 114 -9.29 -29.24 53.52
CA ASP A 114 -10.40 -29.61 54.40
C ASP A 114 -9.91 -30.02 55.81
N LYS A 115 -8.73 -30.65 55.90
CA LYS A 115 -8.17 -31.16 57.16
C LYS A 115 -7.38 -30.12 57.95
N GLN A 116 -6.76 -29.15 57.28
CA GLN A 116 -5.80 -28.25 57.90
C GLN A 116 -5.88 -26.83 57.34
N LEU A 117 -5.91 -25.85 58.26
CA LEU A 117 -5.79 -24.44 57.92
C LEU A 117 -4.35 -24.12 57.46
N LEU A 118 -4.15 -24.03 56.15
CA LEU A 118 -2.88 -23.61 55.56
C LEU A 118 -2.62 -22.11 55.82
N PRO A 119 -1.37 -21.67 56.00
CA PRO A 119 -1.04 -20.24 56.08
C PRO A 119 -1.49 -19.47 54.83
N GLY A 120 -1.92 -18.21 54.98
CA GLY A 120 -2.44 -17.41 53.85
C GLY A 120 -1.45 -17.26 52.69
N SER A 121 -0.14 -17.22 52.96
CA SER A 121 0.90 -17.20 51.93
C SER A 121 0.98 -18.49 51.11
N VAL A 122 0.68 -19.64 51.73
CA VAL A 122 0.64 -20.96 51.05
C VAL A 122 -0.64 -21.05 50.22
N GLN A 123 -1.78 -20.64 50.76
CA GLN A 123 -3.05 -20.59 50.03
C GLN A 123 -2.96 -19.72 48.77
N GLY A 124 -2.33 -18.54 48.87
CA GLY A 124 -2.13 -17.65 47.73
C GLY A 124 -1.25 -18.27 46.64
N GLU A 125 -0.16 -18.96 47.01
CA GLU A 125 0.71 -19.62 46.02
C GLU A 125 0.03 -20.85 45.40
N LEU A 126 -0.68 -21.63 46.21
CA LEU A 126 -1.45 -22.79 45.75
C LEU A 126 -2.55 -22.37 44.77
N SER A 127 -3.26 -21.28 45.04
CA SER A 127 -4.24 -20.72 44.11
C SER A 127 -3.61 -20.36 42.76
N GLN A 128 -2.43 -19.72 42.75
CA GLN A 128 -1.71 -19.40 41.51
C GLN A 128 -1.26 -20.67 40.76
N LEU A 129 -0.79 -21.70 41.46
CA LEU A 129 -0.48 -22.99 40.82
C LEU A 129 -1.74 -23.63 40.22
N LEU A 130 -2.85 -23.67 40.95
CA LEU A 130 -4.09 -24.26 40.44
C LEU A 130 -4.63 -23.56 39.19
N THR A 131 -4.35 -22.25 39.00
CA THR A 131 -4.70 -21.58 37.72
C THR A 131 -3.89 -22.08 36.52
N LEU A 132 -2.72 -22.69 36.74
CA LEU A 132 -1.92 -23.29 35.68
C LEU A 132 -2.40 -24.69 35.30
N LEU A 133 -3.20 -25.34 36.16
CA LEU A 133 -3.66 -26.72 35.97
C LEU A 133 -4.46 -26.90 34.69
N THR A 134 -5.25 -25.90 34.29
CA THR A 134 -6.05 -25.93 33.06
C THR A 134 -5.20 -26.00 31.79
N TYR A 135 -3.91 -25.66 31.87
CA TYR A 135 -2.98 -25.65 30.75
C TYR A 135 -2.06 -26.88 30.73
N LEU A 136 -1.95 -27.61 31.84
CA LEU A 136 -1.09 -28.80 31.94
C LEU A 136 -1.53 -29.95 31.04
N ASP A 137 -2.80 -30.00 30.65
CA ASP A 137 -3.33 -31.00 29.72
C ASP A 137 -2.67 -30.91 28.32
N GLN A 138 -2.08 -29.76 27.99
CA GLN A 138 -1.38 -29.49 26.73
C GLN A 138 0.13 -29.78 26.81
N SER A 139 0.69 -29.94 28.00
CA SER A 139 2.14 -30.13 28.23
C SER A 139 2.36 -31.17 29.34
N PRO A 140 2.12 -32.46 29.05
CA PRO A 140 2.19 -33.53 30.04
C PRO A 140 3.58 -33.65 30.69
N GLU A 141 4.65 -33.21 30.02
CA GLU A 141 6.01 -33.18 30.56
C GLU A 141 6.19 -32.29 31.80
N LEU A 142 5.32 -31.30 32.01
CA LEU A 142 5.42 -30.36 33.14
C LEU A 142 4.71 -30.87 34.40
N ILE A 143 4.04 -32.02 34.32
CA ILE A 143 3.24 -32.51 35.45
C ILE A 143 4.09 -32.88 36.66
N ASP A 144 5.29 -33.42 36.44
CA ASP A 144 6.21 -33.79 37.52
C ASP A 144 6.70 -32.56 38.28
N GLU A 145 6.98 -31.46 37.56
CA GLU A 145 7.37 -30.18 38.16
C GLU A 145 6.21 -29.55 38.94
N PHE A 146 4.98 -29.69 38.41
CA PHE A 146 3.77 -29.21 39.08
C PHE A 146 3.48 -29.98 40.37
N GLU A 147 3.64 -31.30 40.32
CA GLU A 147 3.56 -32.18 41.51
C GLU A 147 4.59 -31.79 42.56
N LEU A 148 5.84 -31.56 42.14
CA LEU A 148 6.90 -31.12 43.04
C LEU A 148 6.60 -29.74 43.66
N ALA A 149 5.99 -28.83 42.89
CA ALA A 149 5.59 -27.52 43.38
C ALA A 149 4.48 -27.61 44.42
N ILE A 150 3.48 -28.48 44.20
CA ILE A 150 2.43 -28.77 45.19
C ILE A 150 3.05 -29.44 46.42
N ALA A 151 3.86 -30.48 46.25
CA ALA A 151 4.51 -31.19 47.35
C ALA A 151 5.37 -30.25 48.22
N ALA A 152 6.05 -29.27 47.62
CA ALA A 152 6.80 -28.25 48.35
C ALA A 152 5.93 -27.31 49.21
N LEU A 153 4.64 -27.14 48.87
CA LEU A 153 3.67 -26.34 49.62
C LEU A 153 2.92 -27.13 50.69
N MET A 154 2.83 -28.45 50.55
CA MET A 154 2.03 -29.30 51.42
C MET A 154 2.84 -29.71 52.65
N PRO A 155 2.27 -29.63 53.87
CA PRO A 155 2.95 -30.08 55.07
C PRO A 155 3.17 -31.59 55.00
N THR A 156 4.42 -32.03 55.15
CA THR A 156 4.78 -33.44 55.27
C THR A 156 4.69 -33.89 56.73
N GLU A 157 4.45 -35.18 56.97
CA GLU A 157 4.42 -35.78 58.32
C GLU A 157 5.72 -35.53 59.09
N THR A 158 6.82 -35.25 58.39
CA THR A 158 8.15 -34.97 58.95
C THR A 158 8.32 -33.55 59.54
N ALA A 159 7.23 -32.82 59.76
CA ALA A 159 7.19 -31.49 60.41
C ALA A 159 8.06 -30.41 59.72
N GLN A 160 8.43 -30.59 58.45
CA GLN A 160 9.16 -29.56 57.72
C GLN A 160 8.21 -28.42 57.31
N PRO A 161 8.59 -27.15 57.49
CA PRO A 161 7.78 -26.03 57.06
C PRO A 161 7.70 -25.98 55.52
N PRO A 162 6.58 -25.51 54.95
CA PRO A 162 6.39 -25.44 53.50
C PRO A 162 7.45 -24.57 52.82
N ASN A 163 8.06 -25.08 51.75
CA ASN A 163 9.11 -24.42 51.00
C ASN A 163 8.53 -23.53 49.89
N LEU A 164 8.02 -22.36 50.32
CA LEU A 164 7.45 -21.35 49.42
C LEU A 164 8.41 -20.87 48.33
N ARG A 165 9.73 -20.87 48.57
CA ARG A 165 10.71 -20.42 47.58
C ARG A 165 10.81 -21.40 46.42
N LEU A 166 10.86 -22.69 46.71
CA LEU A 166 10.88 -23.75 45.70
C LEU A 166 9.59 -23.75 44.87
N ALA A 167 8.44 -23.70 45.54
CA ALA A 167 7.14 -23.67 44.86
C ALA A 167 6.99 -22.47 43.91
N ARG A 168 7.44 -21.27 44.34
CA ARG A 168 7.45 -20.07 43.48
C ARG A 168 8.37 -20.21 42.28
N HIS A 169 9.52 -20.84 42.46
CA HIS A 169 10.48 -21.05 41.37
C HIS A 169 9.90 -22.02 40.33
N LEU A 170 9.38 -23.16 40.78
CA LEU A 170 8.73 -24.15 39.93
C LEU A 170 7.49 -23.57 39.24
N ARG A 171 6.63 -22.83 39.95
CA ARG A 171 5.49 -22.16 39.32
C ARG A 171 5.91 -21.23 38.20
N ARG A 172 6.99 -20.44 38.38
CA ARG A 172 7.50 -19.55 37.31
C ARG A 172 8.07 -20.35 36.15
N HIS A 173 8.76 -21.45 36.42
CA HIS A 173 9.31 -22.33 35.39
C HIS A 173 8.20 -22.98 34.54
N ILE A 174 7.20 -23.56 35.21
CA ILE A 174 6.00 -24.14 34.62
C ILE A 174 5.22 -23.08 33.84
N ALA A 175 4.99 -21.90 34.43
CA ALA A 175 4.31 -20.80 33.75
C ALA A 175 5.08 -20.34 32.51
N ALA A 176 6.42 -20.31 32.54
CA ALA A 176 7.23 -19.96 31.38
C ALA A 176 7.20 -21.03 30.27
N HIS A 177 7.10 -22.31 30.62
CA HIS A 177 6.99 -23.40 29.64
C HIS A 177 5.56 -23.54 29.07
N LEU A 178 4.53 -23.40 29.92
CA LEU A 178 3.12 -23.37 29.50
C LEU A 178 2.79 -22.12 28.70
N GLN A 179 3.41 -20.99 29.05
CA GLN A 179 3.48 -19.82 28.19
C GLN A 179 4.59 -20.02 27.16
N GLN A 180 4.48 -21.05 26.31
CA GLN A 180 4.98 -20.92 24.94
C GLN A 180 4.44 -19.59 24.43
N SER A 181 5.33 -18.62 24.43
CA SER A 181 5.03 -17.22 24.72
C SER A 181 3.94 -16.71 23.78
N PRO A 182 2.83 -16.10 24.27
CA PRO A 182 2.00 -15.30 23.38
C PRO A 182 2.97 -14.36 22.69
N ASN A 183 3.07 -14.48 21.36
CA ASN A 183 4.13 -13.86 20.56
C ASN A 183 4.49 -12.50 21.18
N PRO A 184 5.76 -12.20 21.47
CA PRO A 184 6.12 -10.99 22.23
C PRO A 184 5.44 -9.73 21.65
N LEU A 185 5.26 -9.71 20.33
CA LEU A 185 4.49 -8.73 19.58
C LEU A 185 3.01 -8.62 20.00
N TRP A 186 2.31 -9.74 20.24
CA TRP A 186 0.92 -9.74 20.71
C TRP A 186 0.78 -9.20 22.13
N SER A 187 1.74 -9.48 23.02
CA SER A 187 1.74 -8.89 24.37
C SER A 187 1.92 -7.37 24.31
N ILE A 188 2.73 -6.89 23.37
CA ILE A 188 2.89 -5.47 23.04
C ILE A 188 1.61 -4.94 22.38
N MET A 189 0.94 -5.66 21.49
CA MET A 189 -0.28 -5.13 20.84
C MET A 189 -1.47 -5.04 21.81
N SER A 190 -1.62 -6.02 22.69
CA SER A 190 -2.75 -6.13 23.64
C SER A 190 -2.59 -5.28 24.90
N ALA A 191 -1.45 -4.58 25.08
CA ALA A 191 -1.10 -3.88 26.32
C ALA A 191 -1.20 -4.77 27.58
N SER A 192 -1.10 -6.09 27.41
CA SER A 192 -1.16 -7.06 28.49
C SER A 192 0.26 -7.42 28.97
N GLY A 193 0.40 -7.66 30.27
CA GLY A 193 1.67 -8.06 30.87
C GLY A 193 2.40 -6.96 31.63
N SER A 194 3.73 -6.96 31.54
CA SER A 194 4.61 -6.13 32.36
C SER A 194 4.42 -4.63 32.10
N SER A 195 4.82 -3.78 33.05
CA SER A 195 4.82 -2.32 32.85
C SER A 195 5.65 -1.89 31.63
N HIS A 196 6.70 -2.64 31.28
CA HIS A 196 7.49 -2.43 30.06
C HIS A 196 6.63 -2.66 28.80
N ASN A 197 5.92 -3.79 28.76
CA ASN A 197 5.09 -4.15 27.61
C ASN A 197 3.99 -3.12 27.37
N ARG A 198 3.49 -2.47 28.43
CA ARG A 198 2.44 -1.44 28.36
C ARG A 198 2.94 -0.09 27.84
N LEU A 199 4.14 0.29 28.25
CA LEU A 199 4.76 1.48 27.71
C LEU A 199 5.08 1.27 26.22
N LEU A 200 5.68 0.10 25.91
CA LEU A 200 5.97 -0.31 24.54
C LEU A 200 4.70 -0.46 23.70
N SER A 201 3.59 -0.91 24.28
CA SER A 201 2.32 -1.04 23.56
C SER A 201 1.77 0.31 23.13
N GLY A 202 1.76 1.31 24.03
CA GLY A 202 1.37 2.68 23.69
C GLY A 202 2.24 3.26 22.59
N LEU A 203 3.54 3.00 22.68
CA LEU A 203 4.53 3.43 21.70
C LEU A 203 4.35 2.76 20.32
N SER A 204 4.07 1.45 20.29
CA SER A 204 3.79 0.70 19.07
C SER A 204 2.47 1.13 18.43
N TRP A 205 1.43 1.36 19.23
CA TRP A 205 0.16 1.89 18.73
C TRP A 205 0.33 3.28 18.15
N PHE A 206 1.15 4.13 18.75
CA PHE A 206 1.51 5.42 18.18
C PHE A 206 2.14 5.26 16.78
N LEU A 207 3.15 4.38 16.64
CA LEU A 207 3.77 4.14 15.34
C LEU A 207 2.76 3.61 14.32
N ILE A 208 1.89 2.67 14.69
CA ILE A 208 0.89 2.15 13.76
C ILE A 208 -0.07 3.25 13.30
N VAL A 209 -0.61 4.04 14.22
CA VAL A 209 -1.62 5.06 13.92
C VAL A 209 -1.04 6.25 13.16
N PHE A 210 0.16 6.70 13.51
CA PHE A 210 0.73 7.94 12.97
C PHE A 210 1.79 7.73 11.89
N THR A 211 2.34 6.53 11.74
CA THR A 211 3.34 6.25 10.69
C THR A 211 2.85 5.21 9.69
N LEU A 212 2.43 4.03 10.15
CA LEU A 212 2.07 2.93 9.25
C LEU A 212 0.77 3.23 8.50
N LEU A 213 -0.28 3.64 9.21
CA LEU A 213 -1.61 3.86 8.63
C LEU A 213 -1.62 5.03 7.63
N PRO A 214 -1.03 6.21 7.93
CA PRO A 214 -0.92 7.28 6.94
C PRO A 214 -0.03 6.89 5.75
N SER A 215 1.05 6.13 5.96
CA SER A 215 1.90 5.66 4.86
C SER A 215 1.15 4.70 3.94
N LEU A 216 0.36 3.78 4.51
CA LEU A 216 -0.49 2.87 3.74
C LEU A 216 -1.56 3.65 2.96
N LEU A 217 -2.23 4.62 3.60
CA LEU A 217 -3.21 5.48 2.92
C LEU A 217 -2.57 6.29 1.78
N LEU A 218 -1.44 6.96 2.04
CA LEU A 218 -0.69 7.72 1.04
C LEU A 218 -0.22 6.83 -0.12
N SER A 219 0.24 5.61 0.17
CA SER A 219 0.61 4.65 -0.89
C SER A 219 -0.58 4.27 -1.76
N GLY A 220 -1.78 4.12 -1.16
CA GLY A 220 -3.02 3.88 -1.89
C GLY A 220 -3.38 5.05 -2.80
N PHE A 221 -3.28 6.29 -2.31
CA PHE A 221 -3.49 7.49 -3.12
C PHE A 221 -2.46 7.60 -4.25
N PHE A 222 -1.19 7.30 -3.98
CA PHE A 222 -0.15 7.32 -5.00
C PHE A 222 -0.42 6.29 -6.10
N VAL A 223 -0.75 5.05 -5.74
CA VAL A 223 -1.11 4.02 -6.72
C VAL A 223 -2.34 4.45 -7.52
N SER A 224 -3.38 4.98 -6.88
CA SER A 224 -4.56 5.49 -7.57
C SER A 224 -4.21 6.64 -8.53
N SER A 225 -3.40 7.60 -8.09
CA SER A 225 -2.95 8.72 -8.93
C SER A 225 -2.13 8.24 -10.11
N VAL A 226 -1.20 7.31 -9.91
CA VAL A 226 -0.38 6.74 -10.99
C VAL A 226 -1.24 5.96 -11.97
N THR A 227 -2.25 5.21 -11.51
CA THR A 227 -3.18 4.53 -12.42
C THR A 227 -4.05 5.50 -13.21
N GLN A 228 -4.42 6.64 -12.62
CA GLN A 228 -5.16 7.68 -13.31
C GLN A 228 -4.27 8.32 -14.39
N GLN A 229 -3.06 8.73 -14.04
CA GLN A 229 -2.08 9.23 -14.98
C GLN A 229 -1.77 8.22 -16.09
N HIS A 230 -1.71 6.92 -15.76
CA HIS A 230 -1.50 5.88 -16.76
C HIS A 230 -2.67 5.78 -17.76
N ARG A 231 -3.92 5.97 -17.31
CA ARG A 231 -5.09 6.02 -18.21
C ARG A 231 -5.06 7.26 -19.10
N GLU A 232 -4.71 8.41 -18.56
CA GLU A 232 -4.57 9.66 -19.32
C GLU A 232 -3.46 9.52 -20.38
N ILE A 233 -2.32 8.92 -20.05
CA ILE A 233 -1.23 8.63 -20.99
C ILE A 233 -1.68 7.64 -22.07
N GLN A 234 -2.46 6.61 -21.72
CA GLN A 234 -3.00 5.66 -22.69
C GLN A 234 -3.98 6.33 -23.66
N GLN A 235 -4.87 7.20 -23.15
CA GLN A 235 -5.79 7.99 -23.97
C GLN A 235 -5.02 8.92 -24.92
N LEU A 236 -4.03 9.65 -24.42
CA LEU A 236 -3.17 10.49 -25.26
C LEU A 236 -2.48 9.68 -26.37
N ARG A 237 -2.07 8.44 -26.08
CA ARG A 237 -1.44 7.56 -27.07
C ARG A 237 -2.42 7.11 -28.16
N GLU A 238 -3.65 6.76 -27.79
CA GLU A 238 -4.71 6.39 -28.74
C GLU A 238 -5.12 7.57 -29.63
N ASP A 239 -5.20 8.77 -29.05
CA ASP A 239 -5.46 10.00 -29.81
C ASP A 239 -4.33 10.28 -30.80
N LEU A 240 -3.07 10.08 -30.38
CA LEU A 240 -1.90 10.29 -31.24
C LEU A 240 -1.86 9.33 -32.44
N ASP A 241 -2.22 8.06 -32.24
CA ASP A 241 -2.35 7.09 -33.34
C ASP A 241 -3.51 7.48 -34.29
N THR A 242 -4.63 7.99 -33.76
CA THR A 242 -5.74 8.52 -34.57
C THR A 242 -5.32 9.73 -35.42
N TYR A 243 -4.51 10.63 -34.85
CA TYR A 243 -3.96 11.78 -35.58
C TYR A 243 -3.01 11.36 -36.70
N GLN A 244 -2.14 10.38 -36.47
CA GLN A 244 -1.25 9.86 -37.51
C GLN A 244 -2.05 9.25 -38.67
N GLN A 245 -3.12 8.51 -38.39
CA GLN A 245 -3.98 7.93 -39.42
C GLN A 245 -4.68 9.01 -40.25
N ARG A 246 -5.19 10.07 -39.61
CA ARG A 246 -5.78 11.22 -40.33
C ARG A 246 -4.76 11.93 -41.20
N LEU A 247 -3.52 12.12 -40.72
CA LEU A 247 -2.44 12.72 -41.51
C LEU A 247 -2.10 11.88 -42.74
N ALA A 248 -2.02 10.56 -42.59
CA ALA A 248 -1.76 9.64 -43.70
C ALA A 248 -2.89 9.66 -44.76
N ASN A 249 -4.14 9.75 -44.32
CA ASN A 249 -5.28 9.89 -45.24
C ASN A 249 -5.22 11.23 -46.00
N ALA A 250 -4.90 12.32 -45.29
CA ALA A 250 -4.75 13.64 -45.91
C ALA A 250 -3.58 13.66 -46.91
N SER A 251 -2.46 13.02 -46.61
CA SER A 251 -1.33 12.93 -47.54
C SER A 251 -1.69 12.16 -48.81
N GLN A 252 -2.48 11.09 -48.70
CA GLN A 252 -2.99 10.34 -49.85
C GLN A 252 -3.94 11.20 -50.71
N GLN A 253 -4.83 11.97 -50.08
CA GLN A 253 -5.73 12.89 -50.79
C GLN A 253 -4.95 13.96 -51.57
N VAL A 254 -3.94 14.57 -50.93
CA VAL A 254 -3.05 15.54 -51.61
C VAL A 254 -2.34 14.89 -52.81
N GLY A 255 -1.88 13.64 -52.67
CA GLY A 255 -1.28 12.91 -53.79
C GLY A 255 -2.22 12.72 -54.96
N GLN A 256 -3.48 12.33 -54.70
CA GLN A 256 -4.50 12.20 -55.74
C GLN A 256 -4.81 13.55 -56.42
N MET A 257 -4.80 14.63 -55.65
CA MET A 257 -5.02 15.98 -56.17
C MET A 257 -3.88 16.43 -57.09
N THR A 258 -2.61 16.17 -56.71
CA THR A 258 -1.44 16.44 -57.54
C THR A 258 -1.51 15.68 -58.87
N GLU A 259 -1.93 14.40 -58.86
CA GLU A 259 -2.14 13.61 -60.08
C GLU A 259 -3.23 14.21 -60.98
N ARG A 260 -4.36 14.64 -60.41
CA ARG A 260 -5.45 15.30 -61.16
C ARG A 260 -4.99 16.60 -61.81
N ILE A 261 -4.21 17.42 -61.11
CA ILE A 261 -3.66 18.68 -61.65
C ILE A 261 -2.65 18.38 -62.77
N GLY A 262 -1.76 17.40 -62.59
CA GLY A 262 -0.83 16.97 -63.63
C GLY A 262 -1.55 16.48 -64.90
N ALA A 263 -2.62 15.71 -64.75
CA ALA A 263 -3.45 15.27 -65.86
C ALA A 263 -4.18 16.44 -66.56
N ALA A 264 -4.64 17.44 -65.80
CA ALA A 264 -5.24 18.64 -66.37
C ALA A 264 -4.23 19.47 -67.18
N ASN A 265 -3.00 19.62 -66.67
CA ASN A 265 -1.92 20.33 -67.33
C ASN A 265 -1.53 19.66 -68.66
N GLN A 266 -1.43 18.31 -68.68
CA GLN A 266 -1.22 17.55 -69.91
C GLN A 266 -2.33 17.76 -70.94
N ARG A 267 -3.60 17.83 -70.52
CA ARG A 267 -4.73 18.10 -71.43
C ARG A 267 -4.66 19.51 -72.02
N LEU A 268 -4.29 20.51 -71.23
CA LEU A 268 -4.10 21.89 -71.71
C LEU A 268 -3.01 21.98 -72.79
N GLY A 269 -1.88 21.29 -72.59
CA GLY A 269 -0.79 21.25 -73.58
C GLY A 269 -1.14 20.57 -74.92
N THR A 270 -2.24 19.80 -74.98
CA THR A 270 -2.72 19.16 -76.23
C THR A 270 -3.71 20.00 -77.04
N ILE A 271 -4.11 21.17 -76.53
CA ILE A 271 -5.00 22.07 -77.26
C ILE A 271 -4.21 22.70 -78.41
N ASN A 272 -4.34 22.13 -79.61
CA ASN A 272 -3.74 22.68 -80.82
C ASN A 272 -4.51 23.96 -81.23
N LEU A 273 -3.85 25.11 -81.12
CA LEU A 273 -4.39 26.43 -81.47
C LEU A 273 -4.27 26.77 -82.96
N ASP A 274 -3.55 25.95 -83.75
CA ASP A 274 -3.35 26.17 -85.19
C ASP A 274 -4.63 26.40 -86.03
N PRO A 275 -5.78 25.70 -85.81
CA PRO A 275 -6.95 25.86 -86.66
C PRO A 275 -7.69 27.20 -86.47
N LEU A 276 -7.36 28.01 -85.45
CA LEU A 276 -7.92 29.35 -85.27
C LEU A 276 -7.17 30.42 -86.07
N MET A 277 -5.95 30.14 -86.54
CA MET A 277 -5.13 31.11 -87.29
C MET A 277 -5.35 31.08 -88.80
N SER A 278 -6.01 30.05 -89.35
CA SER A 278 -6.14 29.90 -90.81
C SER A 278 -7.36 30.58 -91.45
N ASP A 279 -8.27 31.18 -90.67
CA ASP A 279 -9.59 31.63 -91.18
C ASP A 279 -9.88 33.14 -91.03
N GLN A 280 -8.89 33.97 -90.66
CA GLN A 280 -9.08 35.41 -90.42
C GLN A 280 -8.11 36.30 -91.24
N ALA A 281 -8.15 36.19 -92.57
CA ALA A 281 -7.35 37.05 -93.43
C ALA A 281 -7.92 38.47 -93.67
N ASP A 282 -9.16 38.78 -93.26
CA ASP A 282 -9.84 40.04 -93.67
C ASP A 282 -10.47 40.89 -92.54
N VAL A 283 -10.07 40.75 -91.27
CA VAL A 283 -10.62 41.57 -90.18
C VAL A 283 -9.59 42.56 -89.63
N GLU A 284 -9.89 43.85 -89.84
CA GLU A 284 -9.15 45.03 -89.40
C GLU A 284 -8.65 44.97 -87.95
N THR A 285 -7.39 45.37 -87.77
CA THR A 285 -6.60 45.86 -86.60
C THR A 285 -7.10 45.78 -85.14
N GLY A 286 -8.39 45.66 -84.83
CA GLY A 286 -8.92 45.43 -83.49
C GLY A 286 -8.78 43.99 -82.98
N SER A 287 -8.86 43.00 -83.86
CA SER A 287 -8.80 41.56 -83.53
C SER A 287 -7.41 41.08 -83.07
N LEU A 288 -6.34 41.67 -83.61
CA LEU A 288 -4.95 41.40 -83.20
C LEU A 288 -4.68 41.78 -81.75
N SER A 289 -5.31 42.83 -81.24
CA SER A 289 -5.17 43.24 -79.83
C SER A 289 -5.83 42.24 -78.88
N LEU A 290 -6.97 41.66 -79.28
CA LEU A 290 -7.71 40.67 -78.49
C LEU A 290 -6.96 39.34 -78.41
N LEU A 291 -6.39 38.88 -79.53
CA LEU A 291 -5.60 37.64 -79.61
C LEU A 291 -4.33 37.72 -78.76
N ALA A 292 -3.59 38.84 -78.83
CA ALA A 292 -2.43 39.08 -77.97
C ALA A 292 -2.81 39.14 -76.48
N GLN A 293 -4.00 39.70 -76.16
CA GLN A 293 -4.51 39.73 -74.78
C GLN A 293 -4.93 38.34 -74.29
N GLN A 294 -5.47 37.51 -75.18
CA GLN A 294 -5.89 36.14 -74.88
C GLN A 294 -4.67 35.21 -74.70
N GLU A 295 -3.64 35.34 -75.55
CA GLU A 295 -2.38 34.62 -75.41
C GLU A 295 -1.63 35.01 -74.13
N ALA A 296 -1.59 36.30 -73.80
CA ALA A 296 -1.04 36.78 -72.52
C ALA A 296 -1.84 36.26 -71.31
N ALA A 297 -3.16 36.14 -71.42
CA ALA A 297 -4.00 35.56 -70.37
C ALA A 297 -3.73 34.06 -70.20
N VAL A 298 -3.59 33.31 -71.30
CA VAL A 298 -3.26 31.87 -71.26
C VAL A 298 -1.87 31.65 -70.64
N GLN A 299 -0.84 32.38 -71.07
CA GLN A 299 0.51 32.28 -70.49
C GLN A 299 0.51 32.63 -69.00
N GLN A 300 -0.29 33.61 -68.59
CA GLN A 300 -0.41 33.97 -67.18
C GLN A 300 -1.14 32.90 -66.37
N ILE A 301 -2.20 32.28 -66.92
CA ILE A 301 -2.90 31.16 -66.29
C ILE A 301 -1.96 29.96 -66.15
N GLU A 302 -1.21 29.62 -67.19
CA GLU A 302 -0.24 28.53 -67.20
C GLU A 302 0.89 28.78 -66.17
N GLY A 303 1.36 30.03 -66.05
CA GLY A 303 2.29 30.45 -65.00
C GLY A 303 1.71 30.28 -63.59
N THR A 304 0.45 30.68 -63.35
CA THR A 304 -0.21 30.49 -62.05
C THR A 304 -0.46 29.01 -61.73
N LEU A 305 -0.82 28.20 -62.73
CA LEU A 305 -1.04 26.76 -62.56
C LEU A 305 0.27 26.07 -62.20
N THR A 306 1.35 26.40 -62.91
CA THR A 306 2.70 25.87 -62.65
C THR A 306 3.20 26.27 -61.26
N ALA A 307 2.98 27.52 -60.83
CA ALA A 307 3.31 27.97 -59.48
C ALA A 307 2.49 27.24 -58.40
N SER A 308 1.20 26.99 -58.66
CA SER A 308 0.33 26.23 -57.76
C SER A 308 0.74 24.75 -57.66
N GLU A 309 1.11 24.13 -58.78
CA GLU A 309 1.62 22.76 -58.84
C GLU A 309 2.97 22.63 -58.09
N ALA A 310 3.87 23.59 -58.25
CA ALA A 310 5.13 23.64 -57.51
C ALA A 310 4.90 23.76 -56.00
N THR A 311 3.92 24.58 -55.58
CA THR A 311 3.57 24.77 -54.16
C THR A 311 2.99 23.48 -53.57
N LEU A 312 2.06 22.83 -54.27
CA LEU A 312 1.48 21.54 -53.87
C LEU A 312 2.52 20.43 -53.79
N ARG A 313 3.44 20.35 -54.77
CA ARG A 313 4.57 19.41 -54.72
C ARG A 313 5.50 19.69 -53.54
N SER A 314 5.73 20.96 -53.17
CA SER A 314 6.54 21.28 -51.98
C SER A 314 5.85 20.86 -50.68
N LEU A 315 4.52 21.01 -50.60
CA LEU A 315 3.73 20.56 -49.45
C LEU A 315 3.80 19.04 -49.32
N GLN A 316 3.57 18.33 -50.43
CA GLN A 316 3.56 16.87 -50.47
C GLN A 316 4.94 16.26 -50.20
N ASN A 317 6.01 16.81 -50.79
CA ASN A 317 7.33 16.17 -50.79
C ASN A 317 8.27 16.68 -49.68
N GLN A 318 8.02 17.86 -49.11
CA GLN A 318 8.88 18.41 -48.05
C GLN A 318 8.12 18.60 -46.74
N THR A 319 6.98 19.29 -46.77
CA THR A 319 6.32 19.74 -45.54
C THR A 319 5.66 18.58 -44.79
N LEU A 320 4.88 17.75 -45.50
CA LEU A 320 4.22 16.57 -44.93
C LEU A 320 5.22 15.52 -44.38
N PRO A 321 6.26 15.12 -45.13
CA PRO A 321 7.28 14.19 -44.61
C PRO A 321 8.07 14.74 -43.42
N GLN A 322 8.38 16.04 -43.39
CA GLN A 322 9.02 16.66 -42.23
C GLN A 322 8.13 16.64 -40.99
N LEU A 323 6.83 16.92 -41.16
CA LEU A 323 5.83 16.83 -40.10
C LEU A 323 5.74 15.40 -39.55
N GLN A 324 5.69 14.41 -40.45
CA GLN A 324 5.66 12.99 -40.10
C GLN A 324 6.93 12.55 -39.37
N GLN A 325 8.11 12.92 -39.88
CA GLN A 325 9.40 12.63 -39.25
C GLN A 325 9.53 13.27 -37.87
N THR A 326 8.98 14.47 -37.68
CA THR A 326 8.99 15.15 -36.38
C THR A 326 8.01 14.50 -35.40
N LEU A 327 6.84 14.06 -35.86
CA LEU A 327 5.89 13.25 -35.09
C LEU A 327 6.49 11.89 -34.67
N ASP A 328 7.21 11.23 -35.57
CA ASP A 328 7.86 9.95 -35.29
C ASP A 328 9.04 10.10 -34.31
N GLY A 329 9.82 11.18 -34.43
CA GLY A 329 10.87 11.53 -33.45
C GLY A 329 10.31 11.86 -32.06
N ALA A 330 9.20 12.61 -32.01
CA ALA A 330 8.47 12.90 -30.79
C ALA A 330 7.97 11.64 -30.05
N ARG A 331 7.64 10.56 -30.79
CA ARG A 331 7.24 9.25 -30.25
C ARG A 331 8.42 8.45 -29.69
N ALA A 332 9.62 8.60 -30.27
CA ALA A 332 10.79 7.82 -29.90
C ALA A 332 11.48 8.35 -28.63
N ASP A 333 11.56 9.68 -28.46
CA ASP A 333 12.39 10.28 -27.42
C ASP A 333 11.59 10.81 -26.20
N GLY A 334 10.25 10.84 -26.28
CA GLY A 334 9.42 11.53 -25.30
C GLY A 334 9.58 13.05 -25.46
N ILE A 335 8.48 13.75 -25.74
CA ILE A 335 8.57 15.16 -26.12
C ILE A 335 8.92 15.99 -24.88
N GLU A 336 10.16 16.48 -24.78
CA GLU A 336 10.55 17.41 -23.70
C GLU A 336 9.81 18.76 -23.78
N ASN A 337 9.18 19.08 -24.93
CA ASN A 337 8.37 20.30 -25.12
C ASN A 337 7.31 20.17 -26.24
N PRO A 338 6.16 19.51 -25.98
CA PRO A 338 5.07 19.35 -26.94
C PRO A 338 4.50 20.66 -27.47
N GLN A 339 4.50 21.72 -26.65
CA GLN A 339 3.98 23.04 -27.06
C GLN A 339 4.84 23.72 -28.14
N ALA A 340 6.16 23.61 -28.07
CA ALA A 340 7.05 24.19 -29.08
C ALA A 340 6.87 23.52 -30.46
N PHE A 341 6.66 22.20 -30.45
CA PHE A 341 6.35 21.43 -31.65
C PHE A 341 5.01 21.87 -32.27
N LEU A 342 3.94 21.90 -31.47
CA LEU A 342 2.61 22.28 -31.92
C LEU A 342 2.58 23.72 -32.48
N ARG A 343 3.32 24.67 -31.87
CA ARG A 343 3.44 26.04 -32.42
C ARG A 343 4.11 26.07 -33.80
N THR A 344 5.11 25.22 -34.03
CA THR A 344 5.82 25.14 -35.32
C THR A 344 4.89 24.62 -36.41
N VAL A 345 4.13 23.57 -36.11
CA VAL A 345 3.12 23.01 -37.01
C VAL A 345 2.03 24.05 -37.33
N GLN A 346 1.50 24.74 -36.32
CA GLN A 346 0.50 25.81 -36.49
C GLN A 346 1.01 26.92 -37.42
N GLN A 347 2.27 27.35 -37.27
CA GLN A 347 2.87 28.38 -38.11
C GLN A 347 3.02 27.95 -39.57
N GLN A 348 3.41 26.69 -39.82
CA GLN A 348 3.51 26.15 -41.18
C GLN A 348 2.13 26.07 -41.84
N VAL A 349 1.13 25.56 -41.13
CA VAL A 349 -0.25 25.48 -41.63
C VAL A 349 -0.80 26.87 -41.99
N ASN A 350 -0.56 27.88 -41.13
CA ASN A 350 -0.99 29.26 -41.40
C ASN A 350 -0.31 29.87 -42.64
N ARG A 351 0.98 29.59 -42.87
CA ARG A 351 1.69 30.04 -44.08
C ARG A 351 1.11 29.41 -45.33
N THR A 352 0.81 28.11 -45.29
CA THR A 352 0.18 27.40 -46.40
C THR A 352 -1.19 27.96 -46.72
N GLN A 353 -2.01 28.22 -45.70
CA GLN A 353 -3.32 28.84 -45.87
C GLN A 353 -3.22 30.22 -46.53
N GLN A 354 -2.25 31.05 -46.12
CA GLN A 354 -2.02 32.35 -46.73
C GLN A 354 -1.62 32.25 -48.21
N GLN A 355 -0.73 31.32 -48.56
CA GLN A 355 -0.34 31.09 -49.95
C GLN A 355 -1.54 30.61 -50.80
N LEU A 356 -2.39 29.73 -50.25
CA LEU A 356 -3.59 29.25 -50.92
C LEU A 356 -4.59 30.40 -51.18
N ASN A 357 -4.83 31.23 -50.17
CA ASN A 357 -5.70 32.39 -50.27
C ASN A 357 -5.19 33.40 -51.32
N GLN A 358 -3.87 33.61 -51.41
CA GLN A 358 -3.28 34.48 -52.45
C GLN A 358 -3.52 33.94 -53.86
N VAL A 359 -3.38 32.63 -54.07
CA VAL A 359 -3.69 31.99 -55.37
C VAL A 359 -5.19 32.14 -55.68
N GLN A 360 -6.05 31.95 -54.69
CA GLN A 360 -7.50 32.10 -54.84
C GLN A 360 -7.89 33.55 -55.17
N GLU A 361 -7.31 34.55 -54.51
CA GLU A 361 -7.53 35.97 -54.81
C GLU A 361 -7.07 36.34 -56.22
N GLN A 362 -5.92 35.83 -56.66
CA GLN A 362 -5.43 36.02 -58.03
C GLN A 362 -6.38 35.41 -59.08
N LEU A 363 -7.08 34.32 -58.74
CA LEU A 363 -8.10 33.70 -59.58
C LEU A 363 -9.46 34.42 -59.54
N ILE A 364 -9.80 35.13 -58.45
CA ILE A 364 -11.08 35.85 -58.28
C ILE A 364 -11.04 37.26 -58.89
N ILE A 365 -9.92 37.97 -58.81
CA ILE A 365 -9.82 39.40 -59.21
C ILE A 365 -9.93 39.64 -60.74
N ARG A 366 -9.96 38.60 -61.58
CA ARG A 366 -9.96 38.76 -63.05
C ARG A 366 -11.25 38.36 -63.77
N ASP A 367 -12.39 38.44 -63.08
CA ASP A 367 -13.70 38.06 -63.61
C ASP A 367 -14.49 39.10 -64.48
N PRO A 368 -13.98 40.28 -64.92
CA PRO A 368 -14.75 41.08 -65.88
C PRO A 368 -14.52 40.69 -67.35
N VAL A 369 -13.53 39.82 -67.66
CA VAL A 369 -13.22 39.39 -69.03
C VAL A 369 -13.74 37.97 -69.34
N SER A 370 -14.16 37.20 -68.31
CA SER A 370 -14.58 35.80 -68.47
C SER A 370 -16.00 35.62 -69.01
N GLU A 371 -16.90 36.61 -68.81
CA GLU A 371 -18.30 36.50 -69.25
C GLU A 371 -18.46 36.46 -70.77
N GLN A 372 -17.49 36.98 -71.54
CA GLN A 372 -17.60 37.06 -73.00
C GLN A 372 -16.73 36.07 -73.78
N LEU A 373 -15.72 35.42 -73.17
CA LEU A 373 -14.70 34.71 -73.97
C LEU A 373 -14.47 33.22 -73.70
N THR A 374 -15.18 32.53 -72.79
CA THR A 374 -15.20 31.04 -72.84
C THR A 374 -16.34 30.41 -72.02
N PRO A 375 -17.40 29.84 -72.63
CA PRO A 375 -18.54 29.38 -71.84
C PRO A 375 -18.39 28.03 -71.12
N LEU A 376 -17.52 27.09 -71.54
CA LEU A 376 -17.65 25.70 -71.06
C LEU A 376 -16.36 24.99 -70.60
N LEU A 377 -15.22 25.12 -71.30
CA LEU A 377 -14.03 24.33 -70.94
C LEU A 377 -13.26 24.93 -69.74
N ILE A 378 -13.06 26.26 -69.73
CA ILE A 378 -12.34 26.97 -68.67
C ILE A 378 -13.21 27.07 -67.41
N LYS A 379 -14.53 27.20 -67.54
CA LYS A 379 -15.46 27.31 -66.40
C LYS A 379 -15.51 26.00 -65.59
N ALA A 380 -15.53 24.85 -66.26
CA ALA A 380 -15.48 23.55 -65.61
C ALA A 380 -14.12 23.32 -64.90
N GLN A 381 -13.01 23.67 -65.55
CA GLN A 381 -11.68 23.52 -64.94
C GLN A 381 -11.46 24.48 -63.76
N ILE A 382 -11.94 25.73 -63.83
CA ILE A 382 -11.91 26.67 -62.70
C ILE A 382 -12.83 26.19 -61.57
N ALA A 383 -13.99 25.58 -61.88
CA ALA A 383 -14.88 25.01 -60.87
C ALA A 383 -14.23 23.79 -60.17
N ASP A 384 -13.59 22.90 -60.92
CA ASP A 384 -12.84 21.77 -60.36
C ASP A 384 -11.65 22.24 -59.50
N LEU A 385 -10.92 23.28 -59.95
CA LEU A 385 -9.84 23.89 -59.17
C LEU A 385 -10.38 24.52 -57.88
N ARG A 386 -11.50 25.25 -57.94
CA ARG A 386 -12.15 25.86 -56.75
C ARG A 386 -12.67 24.79 -55.78
N ALA A 387 -13.24 23.70 -56.29
CA ALA A 387 -13.70 22.58 -55.46
C ALA A 387 -12.51 21.90 -54.76
N ALA A 388 -11.42 21.68 -55.48
CA ALA A 388 -10.21 21.10 -54.93
C ALA A 388 -9.56 22.05 -53.87
N PHE A 389 -9.52 23.36 -54.12
CA PHE A 389 -9.06 24.34 -53.12
C PHE A 389 -9.96 24.41 -51.89
N ALA A 390 -11.28 24.29 -52.06
CA ALA A 390 -12.22 24.23 -50.94
C ALA A 390 -11.99 22.98 -50.07
N GLU A 391 -11.69 21.83 -50.70
CA GLU A 391 -11.35 20.59 -49.99
C GLU A 391 -10.05 20.72 -49.18
N VAL A 392 -9.01 21.34 -49.76
CA VAL A 392 -7.75 21.63 -49.05
C VAL A 392 -7.98 22.58 -47.87
N ASN A 393 -8.78 23.63 -48.05
CA ASN A 393 -9.13 24.56 -46.97
C ASN A 393 -9.88 23.87 -45.81
N THR A 394 -10.80 22.95 -46.12
CA THR A 394 -11.48 22.16 -45.07
C THR A 394 -10.53 21.24 -44.32
N THR A 395 -9.56 20.62 -45.00
CA THR A 395 -8.55 19.76 -44.38
C THR A 395 -7.61 20.56 -43.48
N ILE A 396 -7.18 21.75 -43.92
CA ILE A 396 -6.38 22.69 -43.12
C ILE A 396 -7.15 23.16 -41.87
N ALA A 397 -8.40 23.58 -42.03
CA ALA A 397 -9.25 24.02 -40.91
C ALA A 397 -9.49 22.88 -39.90
N THR A 398 -9.68 21.65 -40.39
CA THR A 398 -9.82 20.47 -39.52
C THR A 398 -8.53 20.21 -38.74
N ALA A 399 -7.37 20.25 -39.39
CA ALA A 399 -6.07 20.10 -38.74
C ALA A 399 -5.83 21.19 -37.68
N GLN A 400 -6.19 22.45 -37.95
CA GLN A 400 -6.09 23.55 -36.98
C GLN A 400 -7.01 23.35 -35.77
N SER A 401 -8.25 22.89 -35.98
CA SER A 401 -9.18 22.64 -34.86
C SER A 401 -8.66 21.57 -33.92
N LEU A 402 -8.13 20.48 -34.48
CA LEU A 402 -7.58 19.35 -33.76
C LEU A 402 -6.27 19.72 -33.03
N LEU A 403 -5.42 20.52 -33.66
CA LEU A 403 -4.20 21.03 -33.01
C LEU A 403 -4.53 21.94 -31.82
N SER A 404 -5.60 22.74 -31.95
CA SER A 404 -6.08 23.64 -30.88
C SER A 404 -6.68 22.85 -29.72
N GLU A 405 -7.43 21.79 -30.01
CA GLU A 405 -8.02 20.88 -29.02
C GLU A 405 -6.93 20.10 -28.26
N ALA A 406 -5.91 19.60 -28.96
CA ALA A 406 -4.76 18.95 -28.34
C ALA A 406 -3.93 19.91 -27.45
N LEU A 407 -3.76 21.17 -27.88
CA LEU A 407 -3.11 22.22 -27.09
C LEU A 407 -3.89 22.58 -25.81
N LEU A 408 -5.23 22.50 -25.85
CA LEU A 408 -6.10 22.74 -24.69
C LEU A 408 -6.11 21.55 -23.72
N ALA A 409 -6.02 20.32 -24.23
CA ALA A 409 -5.98 19.10 -23.42
C ALA A 409 -4.65 18.92 -22.66
N ASP A 410 -3.53 19.34 -23.25
CA ASP A 410 -2.17 19.23 -22.67
C ASP A 410 -1.82 20.39 -21.73
N ALA A 411 -2.65 21.45 -21.67
CA ALA A 411 -2.34 22.63 -20.87
C ALA A 411 -2.32 22.37 -19.35
N GLY A 412 -2.84 21.23 -18.86
CA GLY A 412 -2.58 20.65 -17.52
C GLY A 412 -2.98 21.49 -16.30
N ASP A 413 -3.25 22.78 -16.48
CA ASP A 413 -3.73 23.71 -15.48
C ASP A 413 -5.17 24.10 -15.85
N PRO A 414 -6.11 24.12 -14.88
CA PRO A 414 -7.34 24.81 -15.08
C PRO A 414 -6.98 26.27 -15.38
N VAL A 415 -7.31 26.75 -16.58
CA VAL A 415 -7.54 28.18 -16.74
C VAL A 415 -8.50 28.53 -15.62
N VAL A 416 -8.01 29.32 -14.66
CA VAL A 416 -8.82 29.99 -13.65
C VAL A 416 -9.78 30.90 -14.44
N VAL A 417 -10.86 30.31 -14.94
CA VAL A 417 -12.15 30.95 -14.79
C VAL A 417 -12.21 31.20 -13.30
N GLU A 418 -12.25 32.47 -12.89
CA GLU A 418 -12.68 32.83 -11.55
C GLU A 418 -13.94 32.03 -11.27
N ALA A 419 -13.76 30.88 -10.61
CA ALA A 419 -14.84 30.17 -9.98
C ALA A 419 -15.25 31.15 -8.90
N ILE A 420 -16.30 31.91 -9.22
CA ILE A 420 -17.24 32.42 -8.24
C ILE A 420 -17.45 31.25 -7.30
N VAL A 421 -16.79 31.31 -6.15
CA VAL A 421 -17.02 30.39 -5.04
C VAL A 421 -18.53 30.48 -4.83
N PRO A 422 -19.31 29.43 -5.14
CA PRO A 422 -20.69 29.47 -4.71
C PRO A 422 -20.61 29.58 -3.21
N ALA A 423 -21.16 30.66 -2.66
CA ALA A 423 -21.39 30.76 -1.24
C ALA A 423 -22.12 29.47 -0.85
N VAL A 424 -21.41 28.59 -0.13
CA VAL A 424 -22.03 27.39 0.44
C VAL A 424 -22.97 27.94 1.49
N ASP A 425 -24.27 27.95 1.16
CA ASP A 425 -25.31 28.31 2.10
C ASP A 425 -25.14 27.44 3.34
N ALA A 426 -24.94 28.08 4.48
CA ALA A 426 -24.55 27.45 5.75
C ALA A 426 -25.63 26.53 6.37
N GLU A 427 -26.68 26.20 5.62
CA GLU A 427 -27.85 25.45 6.11
C GLU A 427 -27.77 23.93 5.89
N GLU A 428 -26.78 23.40 5.15
CA GLU A 428 -26.77 21.97 4.79
C GLU A 428 -25.52 21.17 5.18
N VAL A 429 -24.86 21.51 6.29
CA VAL A 429 -23.76 20.69 6.85
C VAL A 429 -24.23 19.95 8.10
N ASN A 430 -25.05 18.91 7.90
CA ASN A 430 -25.65 18.13 9.00
C ASN A 430 -24.84 16.89 9.42
N ASN A 431 -23.72 16.58 8.75
CA ASN A 431 -22.89 15.42 9.07
C ASN A 431 -21.45 15.80 9.44
N PHE A 432 -20.96 15.22 10.54
CA PHE A 432 -19.58 15.37 11.01
C PHE A 432 -18.53 14.95 9.96
N GLY A 433 -18.91 14.09 9.01
CA GLY A 433 -18.08 13.69 7.87
C GLY A 433 -17.81 14.85 6.89
N ASP A 434 -18.81 15.68 6.58
CA ASP A 434 -18.64 16.80 5.65
C ASP A 434 -17.80 17.92 6.25
N LEU A 435 -17.94 18.17 7.54
CA LEU A 435 -17.08 19.09 8.30
C LEU A 435 -15.60 18.65 8.28
N ALA A 436 -15.33 17.34 8.40
CA ALA A 436 -13.98 16.81 8.31
C ALA A 436 -13.41 16.95 6.89
N ILE A 437 -14.21 16.69 5.85
CA ILE A 437 -13.78 16.81 4.45
C ILE A 437 -13.50 18.27 4.07
N VAL A 438 -14.36 19.21 4.47
CA VAL A 438 -14.15 20.65 4.24
C VAL A 438 -12.93 21.16 5.01
N PHE A 439 -12.74 20.73 6.26
CA PHE A 439 -11.54 21.08 7.03
C PHE A 439 -10.26 20.50 6.41
N ILE A 440 -10.28 19.23 5.99
CA ILE A 440 -9.13 18.59 5.33
C ILE A 440 -8.84 19.28 4.00
N ASN A 441 -9.83 19.58 3.16
CA ASN A 441 -9.62 20.25 1.88
C ASN A 441 -9.16 21.71 2.05
N GLY A 442 -9.71 22.45 3.02
CA GLY A 442 -9.26 23.80 3.35
C GLY A 442 -7.85 23.81 3.96
N PHE A 443 -7.50 22.79 4.74
CA PHE A 443 -6.15 22.61 5.28
C PHE A 443 -5.16 22.23 4.17
N LEU A 444 -5.51 21.29 3.29
CA LEU A 444 -4.68 20.84 2.17
C LEU A 444 -4.43 21.93 1.12
N THR A 445 -5.45 22.74 0.79
CA THR A 445 -5.29 23.85 -0.16
C THR A 445 -4.37 24.95 0.39
N ASN A 446 -4.45 25.26 1.69
CA ASN A 446 -3.51 26.19 2.33
C ASN A 446 -2.11 25.59 2.50
N LEU A 447 -1.99 24.26 2.63
CA LEU A 447 -0.70 23.56 2.70
C LEU A 447 0.09 23.61 1.38
N ASN A 448 -0.51 23.90 0.22
CA ASN A 448 0.25 24.07 -1.03
C ASN A 448 1.22 25.26 -1.00
N THR A 449 1.04 26.20 -0.06
CA THR A 449 1.99 27.31 0.16
C THR A 449 3.11 26.97 1.15
N LEU A 450 2.91 25.91 1.94
CA LEU A 450 3.89 25.39 2.88
C LEU A 450 4.70 24.30 2.18
N ASP A 451 6.00 24.24 2.46
CA ASP A 451 6.83 23.10 2.06
C ASP A 451 6.37 21.86 2.87
N LEU A 452 5.32 21.20 2.38
CA LEU A 452 4.67 20.06 3.01
C LEU A 452 5.69 18.93 3.32
N PRO A 453 6.63 18.58 2.41
CA PRO A 453 7.73 17.68 2.73
C PRO A 453 8.52 18.09 3.97
N LEU A 454 8.88 19.37 4.09
CA LEU A 454 9.59 19.90 5.24
C LEU A 454 8.76 19.79 6.53
N MET A 455 7.49 20.19 6.49
CA MET A 455 6.60 20.10 7.67
C MET A 455 6.40 18.66 8.12
N LEU A 456 6.22 17.73 7.20
CA LEU A 456 6.10 16.30 7.49
C LEU A 456 7.40 15.77 8.13
N ALA A 457 8.57 16.15 7.59
CA ALA A 457 9.86 15.77 8.15
C ALA A 457 10.06 16.32 9.56
N VAL A 458 9.69 17.58 9.82
CA VAL A 458 9.74 18.22 11.14
C VAL A 458 8.84 17.50 12.13
N VAL A 459 7.59 17.25 11.77
CA VAL A 459 6.62 16.54 12.63
C VAL A 459 7.11 15.13 12.95
N ALA A 460 7.51 14.36 11.93
CA ALA A 460 8.02 13.00 12.11
C ALA A 460 9.28 12.97 13.00
N THR A 461 10.19 13.92 12.80
CA THR A 461 11.42 14.00 13.60
C THR A 461 11.15 14.46 15.02
N GLY A 462 10.17 15.35 15.24
CA GLY A 462 9.70 15.73 16.57
C GLY A 462 9.07 14.57 17.34
N ALA A 463 8.23 13.76 16.67
CA ALA A 463 7.75 12.49 17.23
C ALA A 463 8.90 11.57 17.60
N LEU A 464 9.89 11.40 16.72
CA LEU A 464 11.04 10.53 16.95
C LEU A 464 11.88 10.98 18.15
N GLY A 465 12.14 12.29 18.28
CA GLY A 465 12.85 12.84 19.43
C GLY A 465 12.13 12.54 20.74
N SER A 466 10.80 12.70 20.76
CA SER A 466 10.01 12.34 21.95
C SER A 466 9.94 10.83 22.19
N PHE A 467 9.90 10.01 21.13
CA PHE A 467 9.91 8.55 21.22
C PHE A 467 11.19 8.05 21.89
N VAL A 468 12.36 8.56 21.45
CA VAL A 468 13.65 8.25 22.07
C VAL A 468 13.65 8.70 23.53
N SER A 469 13.13 9.89 23.83
CA SER A 469 13.01 10.40 25.21
C SER A 469 12.19 9.47 26.13
N VAL A 470 11.10 8.88 25.62
CA VAL A 470 10.29 7.90 26.37
C VAL A 470 11.08 6.62 26.63
N ILE A 471 11.77 6.08 25.63
CA ILE A 471 12.53 4.83 25.78
C ILE A 471 13.63 4.99 26.83
N VAL A 472 14.42 6.06 26.79
CA VAL A 472 15.51 6.26 27.76
C VAL A 472 14.96 6.45 29.19
N ARG A 473 13.68 6.80 29.34
CA ARG A 473 13.00 6.96 30.64
C ARG A 473 12.09 5.80 31.03
N ALA A 474 12.04 4.75 30.23
CA ALA A 474 11.15 3.61 30.49
C ALA A 474 11.34 3.06 31.92
N ASN A 475 12.60 2.88 32.34
CA ASN A 475 12.93 2.36 33.67
C ASN A 475 12.40 3.27 34.81
N GLU A 476 12.55 4.60 34.68
CA GLU A 476 12.04 5.55 35.70
C GLU A 476 10.52 5.51 35.86
N PHE A 477 9.78 5.30 34.77
CA PHE A 477 8.33 5.18 34.83
C PHE A 477 7.88 3.88 35.48
N ILE A 478 8.69 2.83 35.33
CA ILE A 478 8.39 1.50 35.82
C ILE A 478 8.73 1.36 37.29
N ASP A 479 9.81 2.02 37.73
CA ASP A 479 10.22 2.05 39.14
C ASP A 479 9.23 2.83 40.03
N ARG A 480 8.48 3.77 39.45
CA ARG A 480 7.36 4.45 40.11
C ARG A 480 6.15 3.50 40.22
N LYS A 481 6.23 2.54 41.15
CA LYS A 481 5.27 1.45 41.45
C LYS A 481 3.79 1.83 41.64
N GLN A 482 3.41 3.11 41.60
CA GLN A 482 2.03 3.59 41.86
C GLN A 482 1.30 4.08 40.60
N ILE A 483 1.93 4.05 39.43
CA ILE A 483 1.28 4.53 38.21
C ILE A 483 0.29 3.48 37.70
N GLY A 484 -0.94 3.91 37.37
CA GLY A 484 -1.99 3.05 36.88
C GLY A 484 -1.59 2.36 35.58
N GLN A 485 -2.17 1.19 35.33
CA GLN A 485 -1.82 0.38 34.14
C GLN A 485 -2.07 1.12 32.83
N MET A 486 -3.14 1.93 32.77
CA MET A 486 -3.45 2.78 31.61
C MET A 486 -2.56 3.99 31.49
N ASP A 487 -2.07 4.54 32.60
CA ASP A 487 -1.25 5.76 32.56
C ASP A 487 0.06 5.50 31.80
N LEU A 488 0.69 4.32 31.99
CA LEU A 488 1.89 3.92 31.26
C LEU A 488 1.66 3.79 29.75
N PHE A 489 0.51 3.25 29.36
CA PHE A 489 0.10 3.16 27.95
C PHE A 489 -0.10 4.56 27.35
N LEU A 490 -0.88 5.40 28.03
CA LEU A 490 -1.16 6.77 27.59
C LEU A 490 0.11 7.61 27.51
N VAL A 491 1.04 7.42 28.45
CA VAL A 491 2.37 8.04 28.44
C VAL A 491 3.17 7.64 27.20
N GLY A 492 3.18 6.35 26.85
CA GLY A 492 3.85 5.86 25.64
C GLY A 492 3.22 6.41 24.35
N PHE A 493 1.89 6.54 24.31
CA PHE A 493 1.14 6.97 23.14
C PHE A 493 1.14 8.49 22.93
N PHE A 494 0.82 9.27 23.97
CA PHE A 494 0.59 10.72 23.83
C PHE A 494 1.86 11.56 23.87
N ARG A 495 2.95 11.07 24.47
CA ARG A 495 4.19 11.86 24.52
C ARG A 495 4.76 12.17 23.14
N PRO A 496 4.87 11.20 22.20
CA PRO A 496 5.25 11.50 20.83
C PRO A 496 4.40 12.61 20.18
N ILE A 497 3.09 12.65 20.47
CA ILE A 497 2.18 13.70 19.96
C ILE A 497 2.56 15.08 20.50
N VAL A 498 2.90 15.16 21.79
CA VAL A 498 3.41 16.42 22.38
C VAL A 498 4.73 16.83 21.72
N GLY A 499 5.62 15.86 21.44
CA GLY A 499 6.87 16.10 20.70
C GLY A 499 6.65 16.67 19.30
N MET A 500 5.66 16.14 18.56
CA MET A 500 5.25 16.66 17.25
C MET A 500 4.79 18.12 17.33
N ALA A 501 3.87 18.42 18.26
CA ALA A 501 3.32 19.75 18.42
C ALA A 501 4.40 20.78 18.80
N PHE A 502 5.33 20.41 19.67
CA PHE A 502 6.41 21.29 20.11
C PHE A 502 7.44 21.54 18.99
N ALA A 503 7.79 20.51 18.21
CA ALA A 503 8.64 20.66 17.04
C ALA A 503 8.02 21.59 15.98
N PHE A 504 6.73 21.40 15.69
CA PHE A 504 5.99 22.25 14.76
C PHE A 504 5.95 23.71 15.23
N PHE A 505 5.60 23.93 16.50
CA PHE A 505 5.59 25.26 17.11
C PHE A 505 6.95 25.97 16.98
N LEU A 506 8.04 25.24 17.22
CA LEU A 506 9.37 25.83 17.20
C LEU A 506 9.83 26.18 15.77
N VAL A 507 9.49 25.36 14.78
CA VAL A 507 9.72 25.70 13.36
C VAL A 507 8.85 26.88 12.93
N ALA A 508 7.60 26.97 13.38
CA ALA A 508 6.75 28.13 13.12
C ALA A 508 7.34 29.43 13.68
N ILE A 509 7.92 29.39 14.90
CA ILE A 509 8.64 30.54 15.44
C ILE A 509 9.87 30.88 14.59
N LEU A 510 10.62 29.89 14.11
CA LEU A 510 11.79 30.15 13.27
C LEU A 510 11.40 30.79 11.92
N GLU A 511 10.35 30.29 11.27
CA GLU A 511 9.84 30.86 10.01
C GLU A 511 9.13 32.20 10.19
N SER A 512 8.64 32.51 11.40
CA SER A 512 8.02 33.83 11.68
C SER A 512 8.97 35.01 11.54
N GLY A 513 10.28 34.76 11.41
CA GLY A 513 11.29 35.81 11.26
C GLY A 513 11.64 36.52 12.57
N ILE A 514 11.06 36.13 13.71
CA ILE A 514 11.41 36.68 15.03
C ILE A 514 12.93 36.58 15.29
N PHE A 515 13.56 35.50 14.82
CA PHE A 515 14.99 35.27 14.98
C PHE A 515 15.84 35.64 13.76
N SER A 516 15.26 36.25 12.72
CA SER A 516 15.98 36.60 11.48
C SER A 516 17.19 37.53 11.72
N SER A 517 17.14 38.34 12.78
CA SER A 517 18.25 39.21 13.19
C SER A 517 19.38 38.49 13.93
N VAL A 518 19.10 37.33 14.54
CA VAL A 518 20.06 36.57 15.37
C VAL A 518 20.65 35.39 14.61
N LEU A 519 19.81 34.73 13.81
CA LEU A 519 20.17 33.60 12.97
C LEU A 519 20.00 34.05 11.51
N SER A 520 21.09 34.30 10.79
CA SER A 520 21.07 34.63 9.36
C SER A 520 20.73 33.40 8.51
N ILE A 521 19.54 32.82 8.72
CA ILE A 521 19.06 31.58 8.08
C ILE A 521 18.81 31.82 6.58
N ASN A 522 18.56 33.07 6.18
CA ASN A 522 18.25 33.45 4.80
C ASN A 522 19.42 33.29 3.80
N SER A 523 20.65 33.09 4.27
CA SER A 523 21.83 32.86 3.39
C SER A 523 22.19 31.38 3.22
N VAL A 524 21.40 30.48 3.81
CA VAL A 524 21.66 29.04 3.77
C VAL A 524 20.98 28.45 2.53
N LYS A 525 21.73 27.66 1.73
CA LYS A 525 21.16 26.91 0.60
C LYS A 525 19.90 26.13 1.05
N PRO A 526 18.84 26.04 0.23
CA PRO A 526 17.59 25.39 0.61
C PRO A 526 17.81 24.00 1.24
N ASP A 527 18.70 23.20 0.66
CA ASP A 527 19.03 21.84 1.13
C ASP A 527 19.67 21.80 2.52
N LYS A 528 20.31 22.88 2.98
CA LYS A 528 20.89 22.96 4.32
C LYS A 528 19.88 23.44 5.36
N LYS A 529 18.84 24.17 4.92
CA LYS A 529 17.75 24.65 5.78
C LYS A 529 16.92 23.48 6.33
N ILE A 530 16.65 22.46 5.51
CA ILE A 530 15.91 21.27 5.92
C ILE A 530 16.64 20.46 7.02
N TYR A 531 17.95 20.23 6.90
CA TYR A 531 18.70 19.51 7.94
C TYR A 531 18.72 20.24 9.28
N LEU A 532 18.83 21.58 9.24
CA LEU A 532 18.75 22.40 10.44
C LEU A 532 17.40 22.24 11.14
N TYR A 533 16.30 22.30 10.38
CA TYR A 533 14.96 22.12 10.95
C TYR A 533 14.70 20.71 11.47
N ILE A 534 15.20 19.68 10.79
CA ILE A 534 15.13 18.29 11.28
C ILE A 534 15.88 18.16 12.61
N ALA A 535 17.11 18.68 12.70
CA ALA A 535 17.90 18.62 13.94
C ALA A 535 17.21 19.35 15.09
N ILE A 536 16.69 20.55 14.82
CA ILE A 536 15.95 21.35 15.80
C ILE A 536 14.67 20.64 16.24
N ALA A 537 13.90 20.08 15.29
CA ALA A 537 12.68 19.33 15.56
C ALA A 537 12.95 18.10 16.45
N PHE A 538 14.03 17.36 16.18
CA PHE A 538 14.45 16.24 17.02
C PHE A 538 14.71 16.69 18.46
N VAL A 539 15.53 17.73 18.63
CA VAL A 539 15.90 18.26 19.94
C VAL A 539 14.66 18.80 20.66
N ALA A 540 13.76 19.48 19.95
CA ALA A 540 12.49 19.96 20.48
C ALA A 540 11.62 18.79 20.98
N GLY A 541 11.47 17.72 20.19
CA GLY A 541 10.77 16.51 20.63
C GLY A 541 11.41 15.83 21.84
N PHE A 542 12.74 15.85 21.92
CA PHE A 542 13.50 15.30 23.05
C PHE A 542 13.50 16.21 24.30
N SER A 543 13.09 17.48 24.15
CA SER A 543 13.37 18.56 25.11
C SER A 543 12.71 18.40 26.47
N GLU A 544 11.64 17.59 26.62
CA GLU A 544 11.04 17.35 27.94
C GLU A 544 12.08 16.86 28.96
N ARG A 545 13.02 16.03 28.49
CA ARG A 545 14.14 15.56 29.30
C ARG A 545 15.25 16.60 29.37
N LEU A 546 15.64 17.18 28.23
CA LEU A 546 16.73 18.16 28.17
C LEU A 546 16.49 19.33 29.14
N VAL A 547 15.26 19.85 29.20
CA VAL A 547 14.90 20.95 30.09
C VAL A 547 14.94 20.51 31.56
N LYS A 548 14.42 19.32 31.90
CA LYS A 548 14.46 18.79 33.27
C LYS A 548 15.89 18.51 33.74
N ASP A 549 16.71 17.91 32.88
CA ASP A 549 18.11 17.57 33.19
C ASP A 549 18.95 18.85 33.33
N LEU A 550 18.75 19.86 32.47
CA LEU A 550 19.42 21.17 32.59
C LEU A 550 19.00 21.93 33.85
N VAL A 551 17.69 21.98 34.16
CA VAL A 551 17.19 22.64 35.37
C VAL A 551 17.65 21.91 36.63
N GLY A 552 17.64 20.58 36.63
CA GLY A 552 18.13 19.74 37.73
C GLY A 552 19.61 19.95 38.01
N GLN A 553 20.46 19.89 36.97
CA GLN A 553 21.90 20.15 37.12
C GLN A 553 22.19 21.58 37.58
N THR A 554 21.44 22.56 37.09
CA THR A 554 21.58 23.96 37.52
C THR A 554 21.17 24.13 38.98
N SER A 555 20.08 23.47 39.41
CA SER A 555 19.66 23.45 40.82
C SER A 555 20.71 22.79 41.72
N ASP A 556 21.32 21.69 41.29
CA ASP A 556 22.37 21.00 42.05
C ASP A 556 23.64 21.85 42.13
N MET A 557 24.04 22.50 41.04
CA MET A 557 25.18 23.43 41.03
C MET A 557 24.95 24.68 41.90
N LEU A 558 23.71 25.18 41.98
CA LEU A 558 23.36 26.31 42.84
C LEU A 558 23.19 25.90 44.31
N GLY A 559 22.67 24.69 44.57
CA GLY A 559 22.47 24.15 45.92
C GLY A 559 23.77 23.78 46.64
N VAL A 560 24.82 23.37 45.92
CA VAL A 560 26.14 23.06 46.50
C VAL A 560 26.85 24.30 47.06
N ARG A 561 26.44 25.52 46.66
CA ARG A 561 27.06 26.76 47.15
C ARG A 561 26.46 27.30 48.46
N GLY A 562 25.38 26.71 48.97
CA GLY A 562 24.70 27.14 50.19
C GLY A 562 25.10 26.38 51.47
N ASN A 563 25.70 25.19 51.37
CA ASN A 563 25.99 24.34 52.54
C ASN A 563 27.44 24.46 53.08
N SER A 564 28.29 25.28 52.47
CA SER A 564 29.65 25.52 52.97
C SER A 564 29.77 26.63 54.02
N GLU A 565 28.71 27.39 54.30
CA GLU A 565 28.73 28.42 55.36
C GLU A 565 28.21 27.93 56.73
N ASP A 566 27.44 26.84 56.78
CA ASP A 566 26.91 26.29 58.06
C ASP A 566 27.82 25.24 58.72
N SER A 567 28.95 24.89 58.09
CA SER A 567 29.97 24.00 58.68
C SER A 567 31.13 24.74 59.38
N LEU A 568 31.03 26.08 59.46
CA LEU A 568 31.98 26.95 60.17
C LEU A 568 31.34 27.70 61.37
N ARG A 569 30.16 27.26 61.84
CA ARG A 569 29.51 27.78 63.05
C ARG A 569 29.42 26.75 64.16
#